data_AF-A0A9J6F4C5-F1
#
_entry.id   AF-A0A9J6F4C5-F1
#
_cell.length_a   1.000
_cell.length_b   1.000
_cell.length_c   1.000
_cell.angle_alpha   90.00
_cell.angle_beta   90.00
_cell.angle_gamma   90.00
#
_symmetry.space_group_name_H-M   'P 1'
#
loop_
_entity.id
_entity.type
_entity.pdbx_description
1 polymer ?
#
loop_
_entity_poly.entity_id
_entity_poly.type
_entity_poly.pdbx_seq_one_letter_code
_entity_poly.pdbx_strand_id
1 'polypeptide(L)'
;MCAHFYSLNSPPLRPGDTFPFTEPVLGLENGLARTPPMGWLAWERFLCNIDCVDDPENCVSERLFKEMGDAFVMHGYREVGYKYVNIDDCWMANQRDASGRLQANRTRFPNGIKHLANFLHSRGLKLGIYGDVGTKTCEEYPGSKKHLLLDAQTFAEWDVDMVKMDGCFANITEYRKLYPDFGDAINKTGRPMVYSCSWPAYQVFSNVTPNYTLIGHHCNMWRNYVDIADSWRSVEKIIDYYAKNQEALVAAAAPGRWNDPDMKCGRESSLHCQVRYLGLYYPDSFLKVRVNPSGGVVMVKAEAVRRAPFACLRPRPKYPPKQPQYVSGTVKGIGTPANGTILVGLQPVKPQVSPGPEIPPEMVAIQGEPNNAAPNGNEE
;
A
#
# COMPACT_ATOMS: atom_id res chain seq x y z
N MET A 1 15.16 -2.74 -54.09
CA MET A 1 13.85 -3.02 -53.45
C MET A 1 13.59 -1.88 -52.47
N CYS A 2 12.76 -0.93 -52.89
CA CYS A 2 12.47 0.30 -52.15
C CYS A 2 11.26 0.12 -51.23
N ALA A 3 11.34 0.73 -50.05
CA ALA A 3 10.27 0.77 -49.06
C ALA A 3 9.12 1.70 -49.50
N HIS A 4 7.88 1.22 -49.39
CA HIS A 4 6.67 2.03 -49.56
C HIS A 4 6.15 2.49 -48.18
N PHE A 5 6.13 3.80 -47.98
CA PHE A 5 5.35 4.48 -46.96
C PHE A 5 3.87 4.51 -47.38
N TYR A 6 2.96 4.02 -46.55
CA TYR A 6 1.53 4.29 -46.69
C TYR A 6 1.15 5.48 -45.80
N SER A 7 0.83 6.61 -46.43
CA SER A 7 0.19 7.77 -45.83
C SER A 7 -1.31 7.51 -45.71
N LEU A 8 -1.84 7.43 -44.48
CA LEU A 8 -3.28 7.41 -44.23
C LEU A 8 -3.80 8.85 -44.27
N ASN A 9 -4.20 9.32 -45.45
CA ASN A 9 -5.00 10.53 -45.59
C ASN A 9 -6.46 10.18 -45.31
N SER A 10 -7.00 10.64 -44.18
CA SER A 10 -8.45 10.62 -43.93
C SER A 10 -9.14 11.66 -44.82
N PRO A 11 -10.29 11.35 -45.44
CA PRO A 11 -11.07 12.32 -46.21
C PRO A 11 -11.74 13.36 -45.28
N PRO A 12 -12.02 14.58 -45.77
CA PRO A 12 -12.68 15.61 -44.98
C PRO A 12 -14.15 15.24 -44.70
N LEU A 13 -14.57 15.47 -43.45
CA LEU A 13 -15.93 15.24 -42.95
C LEU A 13 -16.95 16.14 -43.65
N ARG A 14 -18.12 15.59 -43.99
CA ARG A 14 -19.24 16.34 -44.56
C ARG A 14 -20.16 16.84 -43.43
N PRO A 15 -20.78 18.03 -43.53
CA PRO A 15 -21.77 18.48 -42.56
C PRO A 15 -23.04 17.63 -42.69
N GLY A 16 -23.37 16.83 -41.66
CA GLY A 16 -24.62 16.05 -41.63
C GLY A 16 -24.51 14.63 -41.07
N ASP A 17 -23.31 14.13 -40.77
CA ASP A 17 -23.17 12.79 -40.17
C ASP A 17 -23.57 12.82 -38.69
N THR A 18 -24.81 12.42 -38.40
CA THR A 18 -25.27 12.09 -37.05
C THR A 18 -24.58 10.82 -36.58
N PHE A 19 -23.61 10.96 -35.67
CA PHE A 19 -23.02 9.83 -34.97
C PHE A 19 -24.11 9.11 -34.17
N PRO A 20 -24.23 7.77 -34.23
CA PRO A 20 -25.00 7.07 -33.24
C PRO A 20 -24.35 7.36 -31.88
N PHE A 21 -25.13 7.92 -30.95
CA PHE A 21 -24.74 7.98 -29.55
C PHE A 21 -24.49 6.55 -29.08
N THR A 22 -23.24 6.11 -29.10
CA THR A 22 -22.79 5.02 -28.25
C THR A 22 -22.95 5.55 -26.83
N GLU A 23 -23.98 5.06 -26.14
CA GLU A 23 -24.05 5.15 -24.68
C GLU A 23 -22.66 4.83 -24.12
N PRO A 24 -22.01 5.75 -23.38
CA PRO A 24 -20.77 5.42 -22.72
C PRO A 24 -21.10 4.29 -21.75
N VAL A 25 -20.56 3.10 -22.01
CA VAL A 25 -20.54 2.05 -21.00
C VAL A 25 -19.87 2.67 -19.79
N LEU A 26 -20.65 2.92 -18.73
CA LEU A 26 -20.24 3.52 -17.46
C LEU A 26 -19.31 2.55 -16.73
N GLY A 27 -18.11 2.38 -17.26
CA GLY A 27 -17.00 1.77 -16.56
C GLY A 27 -16.20 2.84 -15.80
N LEU A 28 -15.58 2.46 -14.70
CA LEU A 28 -14.59 3.22 -13.93
C LEU A 28 -13.28 3.38 -14.71
N GLU A 29 -13.35 3.88 -15.94
CA GLU A 29 -12.20 4.48 -16.64
C GLU A 29 -12.01 5.92 -16.16
N ASN A 30 -11.80 6.09 -14.86
CA ASN A 30 -11.72 7.38 -14.18
C ASN A 30 -10.35 8.09 -14.32
N GLY A 31 -9.44 7.55 -15.14
CA GLY A 31 -8.10 8.11 -15.33
C GLY A 31 -7.11 7.83 -14.21
N LEU A 32 -7.52 7.16 -13.13
CA LEU A 32 -6.68 6.87 -11.96
C LEU A 32 -6.04 5.49 -12.01
N ALA A 33 -5.15 5.22 -11.04
CA ALA A 33 -4.44 3.95 -10.88
C ALA A 33 -3.78 3.43 -12.18
N ARG A 34 -3.27 4.31 -13.04
CA ARG A 34 -2.59 3.91 -14.29
C ARG A 34 -1.32 3.09 -14.04
N THR A 35 -0.73 3.22 -12.86
CA THR A 35 0.19 2.27 -12.23
C THR A 35 -0.42 1.76 -10.93
N PRO A 36 0.04 0.62 -10.38
CA PRO A 36 -0.47 0.14 -9.09
C PRO A 36 -0.34 1.23 -8.01
N PRO A 37 -1.39 1.47 -7.20
CA PRO A 37 -1.31 2.41 -6.09
C PRO A 37 -0.21 2.03 -5.10
N MET A 38 0.51 3.04 -4.59
CA MET A 38 1.58 2.85 -3.60
C MET A 38 1.27 3.70 -2.37
N GLY A 39 1.23 3.06 -1.20
CA GLY A 39 0.92 3.75 0.05
C GLY A 39 1.08 2.87 1.29
N TRP A 40 0.38 3.25 2.34
CA TRP A 40 0.28 2.57 3.62
C TRP A 40 -1.20 2.44 4.00
N LEU A 41 -1.56 1.32 4.64
CA LEU A 41 -2.91 1.01 5.08
C LEU A 41 -2.84 0.45 6.49
N ALA A 42 -3.74 0.89 7.38
CA ALA A 42 -3.63 0.66 8.81
C ALA A 42 -3.85 -0.80 9.27
N TRP A 43 -4.65 -1.58 8.52
CA TRP A 43 -5.27 -2.82 8.97
C TRP A 43 -4.29 -3.86 9.54
N GLU A 44 -3.31 -4.32 8.75
CA GLU A 44 -2.50 -5.48 9.14
C GLU A 44 -1.76 -5.29 10.47
N ARG A 45 -1.26 -4.08 10.73
CA ARG A 45 -0.46 -3.78 11.93
C ARG A 45 -1.28 -3.24 13.09
N PHE A 46 -2.27 -2.38 12.82
CA PHE A 46 -3.01 -1.64 13.86
C PHE A 46 -4.40 -2.23 14.11
N LEU A 47 -4.93 -3.02 13.17
CA LEU A 47 -6.20 -3.73 13.25
C LEU A 47 -7.32 -2.76 13.71
N CYS A 48 -8.23 -3.27 14.53
CA CYS A 48 -9.28 -2.49 15.19
C CYS A 48 -8.87 -2.01 16.60
N ASN A 49 -7.60 -1.62 16.81
CA ASN A 49 -7.20 -1.07 18.12
C ASN A 49 -7.86 0.30 18.35
N ILE A 50 -8.87 0.36 19.22
CA ILE A 50 -9.59 1.60 19.56
C ILE A 50 -9.27 2.12 20.97
N ASP A 51 -8.39 1.44 21.70
CA ASP A 51 -8.02 1.80 23.06
C ASP A 51 -6.96 2.91 23.08
N CYS A 52 -7.42 4.15 22.93
CA CYS A 52 -6.55 5.30 22.99
C CYS A 52 -6.21 5.76 24.41
N VAL A 53 -6.72 5.08 25.45
CA VAL A 53 -6.41 5.40 26.84
C VAL A 53 -5.15 4.63 27.25
N ASP A 54 -5.17 3.31 27.07
CA ASP A 54 -4.06 2.46 27.48
C ASP A 54 -3.03 2.25 26.37
N ASP A 55 -3.41 2.44 25.10
CA ASP A 55 -2.52 2.33 23.94
C ASP A 55 -2.64 3.51 22.95
N PRO A 56 -2.38 4.75 23.42
CA PRO A 56 -2.58 5.95 22.61
C PRO A 56 -1.73 5.98 21.34
N GLU A 57 -0.57 5.31 21.31
CA GLU A 57 0.40 5.29 20.20
C GLU A 57 -0.01 4.37 19.06
N ASN A 58 -0.79 3.32 19.34
CA ASN A 58 -1.18 2.36 18.31
C ASN A 58 -2.70 2.34 18.07
N CYS A 59 -3.50 3.09 18.82
CA CYS A 59 -4.92 3.17 18.55
C CYS A 59 -5.21 3.90 17.22
N VAL A 60 -6.24 3.43 16.50
CA VAL A 60 -6.75 4.03 15.26
C VAL A 60 -7.30 5.42 15.57
N SER A 61 -6.50 6.45 15.32
CA SER A 61 -6.81 7.84 15.67
C SER A 61 -6.25 8.82 14.65
N GLU A 62 -6.79 10.03 14.60
CA GLU A 62 -6.27 11.11 13.74
C GLU A 62 -4.77 11.33 13.97
N ARG A 63 -4.29 11.19 15.21
CA ARG A 63 -2.87 11.30 15.54
C ARG A 63 -2.03 10.26 14.78
N LEU A 64 -2.44 9.00 14.82
CA LEU A 64 -1.75 7.91 14.11
C LEU A 64 -1.56 8.26 12.63
N PHE A 65 -2.63 8.66 11.94
CA PHE A 65 -2.55 8.97 10.50
C PHE A 65 -1.73 10.22 10.20
N LYS A 66 -1.73 11.23 11.08
CA LYS A 66 -0.87 12.40 10.95
C LYS A 66 0.61 12.03 11.08
N GLU A 67 0.95 11.22 12.07
CA GLU A 67 2.32 10.73 12.30
C GLU A 67 2.81 9.88 11.13
N MET A 68 1.97 9.00 10.59
CA MET A 68 2.29 8.27 9.35
C MET A 68 2.49 9.20 8.17
N GLY A 69 1.67 10.25 8.03
CA GLY A 69 1.83 11.27 7.00
C GLY A 69 3.14 12.06 7.12
N ASP A 70 3.55 12.43 8.32
CA ASP A 70 4.84 13.08 8.58
C ASP A 70 6.00 12.12 8.26
N ALA A 71 5.92 10.86 8.69
CA ALA A 71 6.92 9.82 8.42
C ALA A 71 7.13 9.60 6.91
N PHE A 72 6.06 9.65 6.11
CA PHE A 72 6.13 9.54 4.66
C PHE A 72 7.02 10.59 4.00
N VAL A 73 6.98 11.81 4.52
CA VAL A 73 7.78 12.93 4.03
C VAL A 73 9.18 12.89 4.62
N MET A 74 9.29 12.68 5.94
CA MET A 74 10.57 12.70 6.65
C MET A 74 11.54 11.61 6.19
N HIS A 75 11.01 10.44 5.81
CA HIS A 75 11.83 9.27 5.47
C HIS A 75 11.90 8.97 3.97
N GLY A 76 11.44 9.88 3.11
CA GLY A 76 11.64 9.76 1.66
C GLY A 76 10.63 8.86 0.93
N TYR A 77 9.59 8.36 1.61
CA TYR A 77 8.62 7.44 1.00
C TYR A 77 7.81 8.12 -0.10
N ARG A 78 7.42 9.38 0.11
CA ARG A 78 6.71 10.17 -0.89
C ARG A 78 7.50 10.31 -2.19
N GLU A 79 8.80 10.57 -2.06
CA GLU A 79 9.75 10.81 -3.15
C GLU A 79 9.93 9.57 -4.03
N VAL A 80 9.83 8.38 -3.45
CA VAL A 80 9.89 7.10 -4.18
C VAL A 80 8.51 6.56 -4.59
N GLY A 81 7.45 7.37 -4.44
CA GLY A 81 6.14 7.12 -5.03
C GLY A 81 5.04 6.70 -4.06
N TYR A 82 5.30 6.54 -2.76
CA TYR A 82 4.26 6.25 -1.77
C TYR A 82 3.45 7.49 -1.44
N LYS A 83 2.20 7.52 -1.88
CA LYS A 83 1.37 8.73 -1.78
C LYS A 83 0.11 8.53 -0.99
N TYR A 84 -0.37 7.29 -0.82
CA TYR A 84 -1.63 7.01 -0.15
C TYR A 84 -1.39 6.68 1.33
N VAL A 85 -2.13 7.34 2.22
CA VAL A 85 -2.26 7.00 3.65
C VAL A 85 -3.72 6.63 3.86
N ASN A 86 -3.98 5.34 4.08
CA ASN A 86 -5.32 4.78 4.03
C ASN A 86 -5.81 4.36 5.41
N ILE A 87 -6.96 4.91 5.79
CA ILE A 87 -7.75 4.47 6.94
C ILE A 87 -8.46 3.17 6.55
N ASP A 88 -8.37 2.15 7.40
CA ASP A 88 -9.16 0.91 7.27
C ASP A 88 -10.36 0.90 8.23
N ASP A 89 -10.91 -0.25 8.62
CA ASP A 89 -12.06 -0.30 9.52
C ASP A 89 -11.81 0.40 10.88
N CYS A 90 -12.88 0.58 11.66
CA CYS A 90 -12.87 1.11 13.01
C CYS A 90 -12.56 2.60 13.15
N TRP A 91 -12.72 3.41 12.11
CA TRP A 91 -12.61 4.88 12.20
C TRP A 91 -13.93 5.57 12.59
N MET A 92 -15.05 4.90 12.31
CA MET A 92 -16.39 5.48 12.39
C MET A 92 -16.85 5.69 13.83
N ALA A 93 -17.78 6.61 14.03
CA ALA A 93 -18.69 6.55 15.16
C ALA A 93 -19.65 5.35 14.98
N ASN A 94 -20.18 4.82 16.09
CA ASN A 94 -21.10 3.68 16.05
C ASN A 94 -22.45 3.99 15.39
N GLN A 95 -22.74 5.27 15.15
CA GLN A 95 -24.00 5.73 14.57
C GLN A 95 -23.76 6.82 13.53
N ARG A 96 -24.58 6.78 12.48
CA ARG A 96 -24.75 7.88 11.53
C ARG A 96 -25.39 9.09 12.21
N ASP A 97 -25.24 10.27 11.63
CA ASP A 97 -25.92 11.46 12.13
C ASP A 97 -27.43 11.43 11.80
N ALA A 98 -28.16 12.46 12.23
CA ALA A 98 -29.61 12.58 12.01
C ALA A 98 -29.99 12.66 10.51
N SER A 99 -29.06 13.02 9.63
CA SER A 99 -29.25 13.03 8.18
C SER A 99 -28.82 11.72 7.50
N GLY A 100 -28.40 10.72 8.28
CA GLY A 100 -27.93 9.43 7.78
C GLY A 100 -26.48 9.44 7.31
N ARG A 101 -25.71 10.50 7.53
CA ARG A 101 -24.31 10.58 7.09
C ARG A 101 -23.38 9.86 8.05
N LEU A 102 -22.31 9.28 7.51
CA LEU A 102 -21.23 8.72 8.30
C LEU A 102 -20.56 9.81 9.14
N GLN A 103 -20.12 9.43 10.34
CA GLN A 103 -19.37 10.30 11.25
C GLN A 103 -18.09 9.57 11.65
N ALA A 104 -16.98 10.30 11.79
CA ALA A 104 -15.80 9.77 12.46
C ALA A 104 -16.03 9.73 13.97
N ASN A 105 -15.36 8.82 14.67
CA ASN A 105 -15.38 8.80 16.12
C ASN A 105 -14.79 10.12 16.67
N ARG A 106 -15.60 10.92 17.39
CA ARG A 106 -15.20 12.27 17.82
C ARG A 106 -14.06 12.31 18.84
N THR A 107 -13.86 11.24 19.60
CA THR A 107 -12.75 11.17 20.56
C THR A 107 -11.43 10.87 19.86
N ARG A 108 -11.45 9.96 18.89
CA ARG A 108 -10.25 9.51 18.16
C ARG A 108 -9.92 10.40 16.95
N PHE A 109 -10.92 11.03 16.35
CA PHE A 109 -10.80 11.96 15.22
C PHE A 109 -11.49 13.30 15.53
N PRO A 110 -10.97 14.06 16.52
CA PRO A 110 -11.65 15.26 17.04
C PRO A 110 -11.83 16.37 16.00
N ASN A 111 -10.94 16.46 15.01
CA ASN A 111 -11.05 17.48 13.94
C ASN A 111 -11.80 16.97 12.69
N GLY A 112 -12.22 15.70 12.68
CA GLY A 112 -12.92 15.07 11.55
C GLY A 112 -12.03 14.71 10.35
N ILE A 113 -12.60 13.96 9.40
CA ILE A 113 -11.86 13.38 8.27
C ILE A 113 -11.37 14.43 7.28
N LYS A 114 -12.17 15.45 6.95
CA LYS A 114 -11.76 16.52 6.02
C LYS A 114 -10.51 17.26 6.52
N HIS A 115 -10.39 17.45 7.84
CA HIS A 115 -9.20 18.06 8.43
C HIS A 115 -7.96 17.17 8.24
N LEU A 116 -8.10 15.86 8.44
CA LEU A 116 -7.04 14.90 8.18
C LEU A 116 -6.65 14.85 6.69
N ALA A 117 -7.63 14.91 5.78
CA ALA A 117 -7.39 15.00 4.33
C ALA A 117 -6.54 16.23 4.00
N ASN A 118 -6.96 17.42 4.47
CA ASN A 118 -6.22 18.67 4.28
C ASN A 118 -4.78 18.59 4.83
N PHE A 119 -4.60 17.97 6.01
CA PHE A 119 -3.28 17.76 6.60
C PHE A 119 -2.38 16.91 5.70
N LEU A 120 -2.88 15.81 5.16
CA LEU A 120 -2.11 14.92 4.27
C LEU A 120 -1.87 15.58 2.90
N HIS A 121 -2.85 16.29 2.36
CA HIS A 121 -2.71 17.02 1.09
C HIS A 121 -1.65 18.12 1.17
N SER A 122 -1.56 18.84 2.30
CA SER A 122 -0.49 19.83 2.53
C SER A 122 0.92 19.23 2.50
N ARG A 123 1.03 17.90 2.65
CA ARG A 123 2.28 17.12 2.55
C ARG A 123 2.49 16.48 1.18
N GLY A 124 1.60 16.74 0.21
CA GLY A 124 1.63 16.09 -1.11
C GLY A 124 1.26 14.60 -1.06
N LEU A 125 0.56 14.18 -0.01
CA LEU A 125 0.01 12.84 0.16
C LEU A 125 -1.48 12.83 -0.21
N LYS A 126 -2.07 11.64 -0.17
CA LYS A 126 -3.46 11.34 -0.52
C LYS A 126 -4.10 10.54 0.61
N LEU A 127 -5.38 10.81 0.89
CA LEU A 127 -6.12 10.11 1.92
C LEU A 127 -6.96 8.99 1.32
N GLY A 128 -6.80 7.77 1.83
CA GLY A 128 -7.76 6.70 1.61
C GLY A 128 -8.68 6.49 2.81
N ILE A 129 -9.90 6.00 2.56
CA ILE A 129 -10.87 5.64 3.60
C ILE A 129 -11.51 4.28 3.31
N TYR A 130 -12.14 3.72 4.34
CA TYR A 130 -12.80 2.44 4.30
C TYR A 130 -14.32 2.56 4.51
N GLY A 131 -15.06 1.74 3.77
CA GLY A 131 -16.47 1.43 3.99
C GLY A 131 -16.77 -0.03 3.64
N ASP A 132 -18.04 -0.43 3.75
CA ASP A 132 -18.50 -1.77 3.45
C ASP A 132 -19.82 -1.71 2.67
N VAL A 133 -19.97 -2.50 1.61
CA VAL A 133 -21.21 -2.50 0.80
C VAL A 133 -22.42 -3.10 1.52
N GLY A 134 -22.20 -3.81 2.63
CA GLY A 134 -23.21 -4.43 3.47
C GLY A 134 -23.82 -3.51 4.53
N THR A 135 -24.60 -4.12 5.43
CA THR A 135 -25.33 -3.35 6.46
C THR A 135 -24.42 -2.87 7.60
N LYS A 136 -23.28 -3.52 7.77
CA LYS A 136 -22.25 -3.21 8.75
C LYS A 136 -20.88 -3.47 8.12
N THR A 137 -19.84 -2.84 8.66
CA THR A 137 -18.45 -3.23 8.38
C THR A 137 -18.12 -4.57 9.02
N CYS A 138 -16.97 -5.15 8.71
CA CYS A 138 -16.53 -6.40 9.32
C CYS A 138 -16.40 -6.31 10.84
N GLU A 139 -16.00 -5.16 11.37
CA GLU A 139 -15.95 -4.85 12.82
C GLU A 139 -17.25 -4.18 13.34
N GLU A 140 -18.35 -4.39 12.63
CA GLU A 140 -19.71 -4.01 13.01
C GLU A 140 -20.04 -2.50 13.08
N TYR A 141 -19.23 -1.64 12.47
CA TYR A 141 -19.55 -0.21 12.29
C TYR A 141 -20.60 0.01 11.19
N PRO A 142 -21.21 1.21 11.06
CA PRO A 142 -22.26 1.44 10.07
C PRO A 142 -21.82 1.16 8.62
N GLY A 143 -22.44 0.16 7.98
CA GLY A 143 -22.18 -0.17 6.57
C GLY A 143 -22.93 0.75 5.60
N SER A 144 -22.60 0.66 4.32
CA SER A 144 -23.09 1.57 3.26
C SER A 144 -24.31 1.05 2.51
N LYS A 145 -24.85 -0.13 2.85
CA LYS A 145 -26.09 -0.63 2.24
C LYS A 145 -27.21 0.40 2.44
N LYS A 146 -27.92 0.73 1.35
CA LYS A 146 -28.94 1.80 1.24
C LYS A 146 -28.42 3.24 1.36
N HIS A 147 -27.12 3.44 1.58
CA HIS A 147 -26.48 4.76 1.72
C HIS A 147 -25.34 4.99 0.71
N LEU A 148 -25.14 4.09 -0.27
CA LEU A 148 -24.01 4.12 -1.22
C LEU A 148 -23.78 5.51 -1.85
N LEU A 149 -24.83 6.16 -2.35
CA LEU A 149 -24.71 7.49 -2.96
C LEU A 149 -24.36 8.57 -1.92
N LEU A 150 -25.00 8.55 -0.76
CA LEU A 150 -24.75 9.51 0.32
C LEU A 150 -23.34 9.37 0.89
N ASP A 151 -22.84 8.14 1.01
CA ASP A 151 -21.50 7.85 1.51
C ASP A 151 -20.43 8.26 0.50
N ALA A 152 -20.63 7.97 -0.79
CA ALA A 152 -19.76 8.47 -1.85
C ALA A 152 -19.67 10.01 -1.85
N GLN A 153 -20.82 10.69 -1.75
CA GLN A 153 -20.87 12.16 -1.60
C GLN A 153 -20.14 12.64 -0.34
N THR A 154 -20.34 11.95 0.78
CA THR A 154 -19.66 12.28 2.04
C THR A 154 -18.15 12.16 1.92
N PHE A 155 -17.64 11.09 1.30
CA PHE A 155 -16.20 10.93 1.05
C PHE A 155 -15.65 12.00 0.10
N ALA A 156 -16.41 12.35 -0.94
CA ALA A 156 -16.01 13.42 -1.86
C ALA A 156 -15.94 14.78 -1.16
N GLU A 157 -16.92 15.12 -0.32
CA GLU A 157 -16.95 16.36 0.47
C GLU A 157 -15.84 16.44 1.52
N TRP A 158 -15.37 15.30 2.01
CA TRP A 158 -14.21 15.19 2.91
C TRP A 158 -12.87 15.16 2.19
N ASP A 159 -12.87 15.34 0.88
CA ASP A 159 -11.67 15.36 0.05
C ASP A 159 -10.87 14.03 0.05
N VAL A 160 -11.55 12.88 0.19
CA VAL A 160 -10.92 11.55 0.09
C VAL A 160 -10.41 11.28 -1.33
N ASP A 161 -9.28 10.58 -1.48
CA ASP A 161 -8.64 10.22 -2.76
C ASP A 161 -8.78 8.75 -3.14
N MET A 162 -9.10 7.89 -2.17
CA MET A 162 -9.24 6.45 -2.37
C MET A 162 -10.29 5.88 -1.42
N VAL A 163 -11.13 4.96 -1.90
CA VAL A 163 -12.10 4.26 -1.08
C VAL A 163 -11.90 2.75 -1.23
N LYS A 164 -11.66 2.06 -0.11
CA LYS A 164 -11.78 0.60 -0.01
C LYS A 164 -13.23 0.29 0.40
N MET A 165 -13.92 -0.52 -0.40
CA MET A 165 -15.21 -1.09 -0.01
C MET A 165 -15.08 -2.58 0.24
N ASP A 166 -15.37 -2.97 1.47
CA ASP A 166 -15.48 -4.37 1.89
C ASP A 166 -16.88 -4.94 1.63
N GLY A 167 -17.10 -6.20 2.01
CA GLY A 167 -18.35 -6.93 1.71
C GLY A 167 -18.97 -7.69 2.88
N CYS A 168 -18.56 -7.46 4.12
CA CYS A 168 -19.18 -8.10 5.27
C CYS A 168 -20.68 -7.74 5.37
N PHE A 169 -21.48 -8.61 5.98
CA PHE A 169 -22.92 -8.36 6.20
C PHE A 169 -23.73 -7.98 4.92
N ALA A 170 -23.31 -8.48 3.75
CA ALA A 170 -24.07 -8.43 2.50
C ALA A 170 -24.25 -9.83 1.92
N ASN A 171 -25.37 -10.07 1.23
CA ASN A 171 -25.54 -11.33 0.51
C ASN A 171 -24.69 -11.29 -0.77
N ILE A 172 -23.93 -12.35 -1.04
CA ILE A 172 -23.08 -12.48 -2.22
C ILE A 172 -23.83 -12.28 -3.55
N THR A 173 -25.13 -12.62 -3.57
CA THR A 173 -25.98 -12.42 -4.75
C THR A 173 -26.22 -10.93 -5.07
N GLU A 174 -26.09 -10.05 -4.08
CA GLU A 174 -26.27 -8.60 -4.24
C GLU A 174 -25.00 -7.90 -4.77
N TYR A 175 -23.83 -8.55 -4.74
CA TYR A 175 -22.56 -7.89 -5.06
C TYR A 175 -22.48 -7.39 -6.51
N ARG A 176 -23.12 -8.13 -7.44
CA ARG A 176 -23.27 -7.72 -8.84
C ARG A 176 -24.01 -6.39 -9.02
N LYS A 177 -24.72 -5.94 -7.98
CA LYS A 177 -25.38 -4.65 -7.94
C LYS A 177 -24.62 -3.67 -7.05
N LEU A 178 -24.28 -4.05 -5.82
CA LEU A 178 -23.76 -3.14 -4.80
C LEU A 178 -22.39 -2.53 -5.17
N TYR A 179 -21.46 -3.33 -5.69
CA TYR A 179 -20.14 -2.82 -6.07
C TYR A 179 -20.21 -1.89 -7.30
N PRO A 180 -20.89 -2.27 -8.40
CA PRO A 180 -21.14 -1.34 -9.51
C PRO A 180 -21.86 -0.06 -9.09
N ASP A 181 -22.93 -0.16 -8.29
CA ASP A 181 -23.69 0.99 -7.79
C ASP A 181 -22.78 1.99 -7.05
N PHE A 182 -21.82 1.50 -6.25
CA PHE A 182 -20.90 2.37 -5.54
C PHE A 182 -19.84 2.98 -6.46
N GLY A 183 -19.33 2.23 -7.45
CA GLY A 183 -18.47 2.78 -8.50
C GLY A 183 -19.15 3.91 -9.27
N ASP A 184 -20.43 3.73 -9.62
CA ASP A 184 -21.25 4.77 -10.25
C ASP A 184 -21.50 5.95 -9.31
N ALA A 185 -21.72 5.69 -8.02
CA ALA A 185 -21.88 6.72 -7.01
C ALA A 185 -20.62 7.59 -6.86
N ILE A 186 -19.42 6.98 -6.84
CA ILE A 186 -18.13 7.70 -6.87
C ILE A 186 -18.06 8.61 -8.09
N ASN A 187 -18.34 8.09 -9.29
CA ASN A 187 -18.30 8.86 -10.53
C ASN A 187 -19.27 10.07 -10.49
N LYS A 188 -20.48 9.88 -9.95
CA LYS A 188 -21.50 10.95 -9.82
C LYS A 188 -21.06 12.09 -8.90
N THR A 189 -20.11 11.87 -7.99
CA THR A 189 -19.59 12.96 -7.14
C THR A 189 -18.74 13.97 -7.92
N GLY A 190 -18.21 13.58 -9.09
CA GLY A 190 -17.25 14.38 -9.85
C GLY A 190 -15.85 14.47 -9.23
N ARG A 191 -15.63 13.91 -8.03
CA ARG A 191 -14.31 13.83 -7.41
C ARG A 191 -13.59 12.56 -7.86
N PRO A 192 -12.38 12.65 -8.44
CA PRO A 192 -11.58 11.47 -8.74
C PRO A 192 -11.18 10.74 -7.45
N MET A 193 -11.68 9.51 -7.25
CA MET A 193 -11.32 8.63 -6.15
C MET A 193 -10.93 7.26 -6.68
N VAL A 194 -9.80 6.71 -6.22
CA VAL A 194 -9.40 5.33 -6.52
C VAL A 194 -10.36 4.38 -5.82
N TYR A 195 -10.97 3.45 -6.55
CA TYR A 195 -11.90 2.50 -5.97
C TYR A 195 -11.26 1.11 -5.81
N SER A 196 -11.08 0.68 -4.56
CA SER A 196 -10.59 -0.65 -4.19
C SER A 196 -11.75 -1.54 -3.74
N CYS A 197 -11.95 -2.66 -4.41
CA CYS A 197 -13.10 -3.55 -4.20
C CYS A 197 -12.68 -4.88 -3.57
N SER A 198 -13.29 -5.26 -2.44
CA SER A 198 -13.12 -6.63 -1.91
C SER A 198 -13.99 -7.69 -2.60
N TRP A 199 -14.75 -7.31 -3.63
CA TRP A 199 -15.73 -8.15 -4.32
C TRP A 199 -15.24 -9.58 -4.63
N PRO A 200 -14.13 -9.81 -5.37
CA PRO A 200 -13.75 -11.18 -5.73
C PRO A 200 -13.35 -12.03 -4.53
N ALA A 201 -12.77 -11.48 -3.46
CA ALA A 201 -12.39 -12.25 -2.27
C ALA A 201 -13.59 -13.01 -1.68
N TYR A 202 -14.70 -12.32 -1.41
CA TYR A 202 -15.91 -12.96 -0.87
C TYR A 202 -16.56 -13.95 -1.84
N GLN A 203 -16.45 -13.71 -3.15
CA GLN A 203 -16.91 -14.68 -4.15
C GLN A 203 -16.09 -15.96 -4.08
N VAL A 204 -14.76 -15.83 -4.03
CA VAL A 204 -13.84 -16.97 -3.91
C VAL A 204 -14.08 -17.73 -2.60
N PHE A 205 -14.26 -17.03 -1.48
CA PHE A 205 -14.64 -17.64 -0.20
C PHE A 205 -15.96 -18.42 -0.27
N SER A 206 -16.89 -17.97 -1.11
CA SER A 206 -18.21 -18.58 -1.32
C SER A 206 -18.24 -19.60 -2.48
N ASN A 207 -17.07 -20.00 -3.01
CA ASN A 207 -16.94 -20.87 -4.18
C ASN A 207 -17.66 -20.34 -5.45
N VAL A 208 -17.82 -19.03 -5.56
CA VAL A 208 -18.34 -18.34 -6.75
C VAL A 208 -17.17 -17.88 -7.60
N THR A 209 -17.15 -18.22 -8.89
CA THR A 209 -16.11 -17.76 -9.82
C THR A 209 -16.29 -16.26 -10.11
N PRO A 210 -15.27 -15.41 -9.85
CA PRO A 210 -15.35 -13.99 -10.16
C PRO A 210 -15.41 -13.71 -11.67
N ASN A 211 -16.17 -12.69 -12.06
CA ASN A 211 -16.15 -12.15 -13.42
C ASN A 211 -15.21 -10.93 -13.44
N TYR A 212 -13.93 -11.17 -13.73
CA TYR A 212 -12.92 -10.12 -13.71
C TYR A 212 -13.12 -9.02 -14.75
N THR A 213 -13.76 -9.32 -15.88
CA THR A 213 -14.12 -8.29 -16.87
C THR A 213 -15.07 -7.29 -16.25
N LEU A 214 -16.15 -7.78 -15.62
CA LEU A 214 -17.13 -6.91 -14.94
C LEU A 214 -16.50 -6.16 -13.76
N ILE A 215 -15.70 -6.84 -12.93
CA ILE A 215 -15.03 -6.20 -11.79
C ILE A 215 -14.09 -5.10 -12.29
N GLY A 216 -13.28 -5.36 -13.31
CA GLY A 216 -12.39 -4.38 -13.91
C GLY A 216 -13.11 -3.22 -14.60
N HIS A 217 -14.37 -3.39 -14.99
CA HIS A 217 -15.18 -2.26 -15.45
C HIS A 217 -15.62 -1.35 -14.31
N HIS A 218 -15.71 -1.79 -13.06
CA HIS A 218 -16.24 -0.96 -11.97
C HIS A 218 -15.23 -0.62 -10.87
N CYS A 219 -14.04 -1.23 -10.87
CA CYS A 219 -13.05 -1.12 -9.80
C CYS A 219 -11.66 -0.79 -10.35
N ASN A 220 -10.92 0.06 -9.63
CA ASN A 220 -9.53 0.35 -10.00
C ASN A 220 -8.57 -0.75 -9.54
N MET A 221 -8.91 -1.41 -8.44
CA MET A 221 -8.20 -2.57 -7.94
C MET A 221 -9.16 -3.45 -7.14
N TRP A 222 -8.79 -4.73 -6.96
CA TRP A 222 -9.64 -5.66 -6.24
C TRP A 222 -8.87 -6.74 -5.48
N ARG A 223 -9.27 -6.99 -4.24
CA ARG A 223 -8.75 -8.06 -3.39
C ARG A 223 -9.29 -9.40 -3.86
N ASN A 224 -8.41 -10.29 -4.29
CA ASN A 224 -8.79 -11.57 -4.89
C ASN A 224 -9.00 -12.71 -3.89
N TYR A 225 -8.32 -12.65 -2.75
CA TYR A 225 -8.16 -13.80 -1.88
C TYR A 225 -8.14 -13.39 -0.41
N VAL A 226 -7.80 -14.33 0.46
CA VAL A 226 -7.82 -14.17 1.91
C VAL A 226 -6.94 -13.02 2.39
N ASP A 227 -7.27 -12.52 3.57
CA ASP A 227 -6.43 -11.53 4.25
C ASP A 227 -5.05 -12.10 4.56
N ILE A 228 -4.06 -11.26 4.34
CA ILE A 228 -2.70 -11.51 4.77
C ILE A 228 -2.60 -11.37 6.28
N ALA A 229 -1.67 -12.12 6.85
CA ALA A 229 -1.30 -12.03 8.25
C ALA A 229 0.22 -12.05 8.33
N ASP A 230 0.82 -11.51 9.40
CA ASP A 230 2.28 -11.54 9.64
C ASP A 230 2.82 -12.95 9.89
N SER A 231 2.77 -13.78 8.86
CA SER A 231 3.29 -15.13 8.85
C SER A 231 3.71 -15.52 7.44
N TRP A 232 4.84 -16.20 7.33
CA TRP A 232 5.32 -16.72 6.06
C TRP A 232 4.31 -17.67 5.41
N ARG A 233 3.59 -18.45 6.23
CA ARG A 233 2.50 -19.32 5.78
C ARG A 233 1.39 -18.56 5.06
N SER A 234 1.01 -17.37 5.54
CA SER A 234 0.00 -16.55 4.87
C SER A 234 0.49 -16.07 3.51
N VAL A 235 1.74 -15.60 3.44
CA VAL A 235 2.40 -15.20 2.20
C VAL A 235 2.45 -16.33 1.18
N GLU A 236 2.92 -17.52 1.57
CA GLU A 236 2.96 -18.71 0.69
C GLU A 236 1.57 -19.07 0.16
N LYS A 237 0.56 -19.08 1.04
CA LYS A 237 -0.81 -19.41 0.65
C LYS A 237 -1.38 -18.44 -0.40
N ILE A 238 -1.08 -17.15 -0.28
CA ILE A 238 -1.48 -16.15 -1.27
C ILE A 238 -0.72 -16.36 -2.58
N ILE A 239 0.59 -16.59 -2.53
CA ILE A 239 1.42 -16.87 -3.73
C ILE A 239 0.87 -18.10 -4.48
N ASP A 240 0.57 -19.19 -3.76
CA ASP A 240 0.05 -20.42 -4.35
C ASP A 240 -1.30 -20.20 -5.04
N TYR A 241 -2.20 -19.41 -4.42
CA TYR A 241 -3.46 -19.04 -5.04
C TYR A 241 -3.24 -18.24 -6.34
N TYR A 242 -2.37 -17.24 -6.30
CA TYR A 242 -2.08 -16.41 -7.48
C TYR A 242 -1.42 -17.21 -8.60
N ALA A 243 -0.48 -18.09 -8.27
CA ALA A 243 0.18 -18.97 -9.23
C ALA A 243 -0.82 -19.95 -9.88
N LYS A 244 -1.69 -20.57 -9.07
CA LYS A 244 -2.72 -21.49 -9.56
C LYS A 244 -3.73 -20.83 -10.49
N ASN A 245 -4.06 -19.55 -10.26
CA ASN A 245 -5.08 -18.81 -11.01
C ASN A 245 -4.50 -17.77 -11.98
N GLN A 246 -3.20 -17.87 -12.30
CA GLN A 246 -2.46 -16.83 -13.01
C GLN A 246 -3.04 -16.48 -14.39
N GLU A 247 -3.61 -17.44 -15.11
CA GLU A 247 -4.14 -17.19 -16.47
C GLU A 247 -5.26 -16.15 -16.45
N ALA A 248 -6.23 -16.31 -15.56
CA ALA A 248 -7.34 -15.37 -15.40
C ALA A 248 -6.88 -14.05 -14.77
N LEU A 249 -6.02 -14.12 -13.75
CA LEU A 249 -5.57 -12.93 -13.02
C LEU A 249 -4.69 -12.03 -13.90
N VAL A 250 -3.70 -12.59 -14.61
CA VAL A 250 -2.81 -11.82 -15.49
C VAL A 250 -3.59 -11.17 -16.63
N ALA A 251 -4.56 -11.88 -17.21
CA ALA A 251 -5.40 -11.33 -18.27
C ALA A 251 -6.30 -10.16 -17.79
N ALA A 252 -6.69 -10.16 -16.51
CA ALA A 252 -7.54 -9.14 -15.93
C ALA A 252 -6.81 -7.84 -15.54
N ALA A 253 -5.49 -7.90 -15.31
CA ALA A 253 -4.72 -6.74 -14.85
C ALA A 253 -4.29 -5.83 -16.02
N ALA A 254 -4.51 -4.53 -15.86
CA ALA A 254 -4.13 -3.50 -16.83
C ALA A 254 -4.03 -2.12 -16.15
N PRO A 255 -3.45 -1.09 -16.79
CA PRO A 255 -3.48 0.28 -16.28
C PRO A 255 -4.89 0.73 -15.89
N GLY A 256 -5.08 1.10 -14.62
CA GLY A 256 -6.36 1.47 -14.04
C GLY A 256 -7.15 0.31 -13.42
N ARG A 257 -6.64 -0.94 -13.47
CA ARG A 257 -7.34 -2.18 -13.11
C ARG A 257 -6.37 -3.24 -12.56
N TRP A 258 -6.25 -3.37 -11.24
CA TRP A 258 -5.21 -4.20 -10.62
C TRP A 258 -5.74 -5.32 -9.73
N ASN A 259 -5.11 -6.49 -9.84
CA ASN A 259 -5.22 -7.52 -8.81
C ASN A 259 -4.49 -7.07 -7.54
N ASP A 260 -5.14 -7.24 -6.38
CA ASP A 260 -4.59 -6.92 -5.07
C ASP A 260 -4.36 -8.20 -4.24
N PRO A 261 -3.08 -8.60 -4.03
CA PRO A 261 -2.71 -9.74 -3.19
C PRO A 261 -2.70 -9.42 -1.69
N ASP A 262 -3.29 -8.29 -1.31
CA ASP A 262 -3.27 -7.69 0.02
C ASP A 262 -1.98 -6.94 0.37
N MET A 263 -1.98 -6.33 1.55
CA MET A 263 -0.90 -5.53 2.12
C MET A 263 0.41 -6.31 2.20
N LYS A 264 1.51 -5.57 2.39
CA LYS A 264 2.81 -6.18 2.64
C LYS A 264 3.08 -6.27 4.13
N CYS A 265 3.36 -7.48 4.59
CA CYS A 265 3.89 -7.77 5.92
C CYS A 265 5.42 -7.70 5.90
N GLY A 266 6.02 -7.03 6.87
CA GLY A 266 7.46 -7.02 7.08
C GLY A 266 7.78 -7.07 8.56
N ARG A 267 8.57 -8.05 9.01
CA ARG A 267 9.05 -8.10 10.38
C ARG A 267 10.16 -7.08 10.60
N GLU A 268 9.89 -6.06 11.39
CA GLU A 268 10.86 -5.58 12.38
C GLU A 268 10.15 -4.83 13.52
N SER A 269 10.24 -5.40 14.72
CA SER A 269 9.73 -4.88 15.98
C SER A 269 10.57 -3.69 16.47
N SER A 270 10.52 -2.57 15.77
CA SER A 270 10.97 -1.25 16.23
C SER A 270 10.76 -0.25 15.10
N LEU A 271 9.74 0.62 15.20
CA LEU A 271 9.61 1.99 14.62
C LEU A 271 10.24 2.36 13.25
N HIS A 272 10.66 1.41 12.42
CA HIS A 272 11.53 1.66 11.24
C HIS A 272 11.23 0.77 10.04
N CYS A 273 10.26 -0.14 10.12
CA CYS A 273 9.82 -0.90 8.97
C CYS A 273 8.38 -0.52 8.63
N GLN A 274 8.24 0.53 7.83
CA GLN A 274 7.00 0.82 7.13
C GLN A 274 7.30 1.09 5.67
N VAL A 275 6.35 0.72 4.82
CA VAL A 275 6.25 1.17 3.44
C VAL A 275 7.36 0.66 2.50
N ARG A 276 7.15 -0.54 1.95
CA ARG A 276 7.63 -0.84 0.60
C ARG A 276 6.50 -1.50 -0.16
N TYR A 277 5.86 -0.91 -1.15
CA TYR A 277 5.30 -1.55 -2.36
C TYR A 277 6.41 -1.77 -3.40
N LEU A 278 6.16 -2.58 -4.41
CA LEU A 278 7.15 -3.26 -5.26
C LEU A 278 7.91 -4.38 -4.53
N GLY A 279 7.52 -5.63 -4.81
CA GLY A 279 8.29 -6.83 -4.47
C GLY A 279 8.43 -7.17 -2.98
N LEU A 280 8.14 -8.42 -2.62
CA LEU A 280 8.63 -9.02 -1.38
C LEU A 280 10.16 -8.95 -1.35
N TYR A 281 10.82 -8.59 -0.24
CA TYR A 281 12.17 -9.13 0.04
C TYR A 281 12.62 -9.09 1.51
N TYR A 282 13.16 -10.24 1.92
CA TYR A 282 14.35 -10.37 2.77
C TYR A 282 15.62 -10.18 1.92
N PRO A 283 16.75 -9.74 2.52
CA PRO A 283 17.97 -9.33 1.80
C PRO A 283 18.70 -10.39 0.96
N ASP A 284 18.33 -11.68 1.04
CA ASP A 284 19.04 -12.77 0.36
C ASP A 284 18.16 -13.64 -0.56
N SER A 285 16.89 -13.25 -0.80
CA SER A 285 16.01 -13.96 -1.75
C SER A 285 16.05 -13.30 -3.13
N PHE A 286 15.76 -14.04 -4.19
CA PHE A 286 15.53 -13.49 -5.53
C PHE A 286 14.27 -14.09 -6.17
N LEU A 287 13.44 -13.22 -6.73
CA LEU A 287 12.28 -13.45 -7.57
C LEU A 287 12.69 -13.14 -8.99
N LYS A 288 12.38 -14.08 -9.86
CA LYS A 288 12.37 -13.84 -11.29
C LYS A 288 11.03 -13.21 -11.64
N VAL A 289 11.04 -11.94 -12.01
CA VAL A 289 9.87 -11.25 -12.57
C VAL A 289 10.06 -11.06 -14.07
N ARG A 290 8.98 -11.12 -14.83
CA ARG A 290 8.94 -10.74 -16.24
C ARG A 290 8.23 -9.40 -16.33
N VAL A 291 8.91 -8.43 -16.93
CA VAL A 291 8.31 -7.14 -17.25
C VAL A 291 7.87 -7.22 -18.71
N ASN A 292 6.58 -7.02 -18.96
CA ASN A 292 6.08 -6.97 -20.33
C ASN A 292 6.33 -5.57 -20.95
N PRO A 293 6.19 -5.41 -22.27
CA PRO A 293 6.40 -4.12 -22.94
C PRO A 293 5.46 -2.99 -22.49
N SER A 294 4.33 -3.31 -21.84
CA SER A 294 3.39 -2.34 -21.27
C SER A 294 3.67 -2.01 -19.79
N GLY A 295 4.79 -2.47 -19.24
CA GLY A 295 5.20 -2.20 -17.85
C GLY A 295 4.52 -3.06 -16.79
N GLY A 296 3.71 -4.04 -17.20
CA GLY A 296 3.15 -5.05 -16.32
C GLY A 296 4.23 -5.98 -15.77
N VAL A 297 4.20 -6.22 -14.48
CA VAL A 297 5.15 -7.10 -13.78
C VAL A 297 4.44 -8.40 -13.44
N VAL A 298 4.95 -9.53 -13.95
CA VAL A 298 4.44 -10.87 -13.65
C VAL A 298 5.52 -11.65 -12.89
N MET A 299 5.16 -12.24 -11.75
CA MET A 299 6.05 -13.14 -11.02
C MET A 299 6.17 -14.46 -11.80
N VAL A 300 7.39 -14.87 -12.12
CA VAL A 300 7.65 -16.09 -12.90
C VAL A 300 8.09 -17.24 -12.00
N LYS A 301 8.88 -16.94 -10.96
CA LYS A 301 9.36 -17.94 -9.99
C LYS A 301 9.90 -17.25 -8.74
N ALA A 302 9.58 -17.79 -7.56
CA ALA A 302 10.24 -17.47 -6.31
C ALA A 302 11.16 -18.65 -5.92
N GLU A 303 12.43 -18.39 -5.64
CA GLU A 303 13.34 -19.38 -5.06
C GLU A 303 13.80 -18.87 -3.69
N ALA A 304 13.54 -19.65 -2.64
CA ALA A 304 14.01 -19.38 -1.30
C ALA A 304 15.28 -20.22 -1.04
N VAL A 305 16.38 -19.56 -0.67
CA VAL A 305 17.58 -20.25 -0.17
C VAL A 305 17.42 -20.44 1.33
N ARG A 306 17.36 -21.69 1.82
CA ARG A 306 17.39 -21.96 3.27
C ARG A 306 18.73 -21.50 3.86
N ARG A 307 18.72 -20.63 4.86
CA ARG A 307 19.88 -20.40 5.74
C ARG A 307 19.67 -21.02 7.12
N ALA A 308 20.73 -21.63 7.63
CA ALA A 308 20.84 -22.26 8.95
C ALA A 308 20.76 -21.23 10.09
N PRO A 309 20.38 -21.63 11.33
CA PRO A 309 20.08 -20.69 12.41
C PRO A 309 21.37 -20.11 13.03
N PHE A 310 21.40 -18.78 13.24
CA PHE A 310 22.41 -18.11 14.06
C PHE A 310 21.79 -17.49 15.31
N ALA A 311 22.48 -17.66 16.44
CA ALA A 311 22.07 -17.31 17.79
C ALA A 311 22.16 -15.80 18.09
N CYS A 312 21.25 -15.31 18.92
CA CYS A 312 21.15 -13.93 19.39
C CYS A 312 22.37 -13.48 20.22
N LEU A 313 22.88 -12.26 19.96
CA LEU A 313 23.77 -11.54 20.87
C LEU A 313 23.12 -10.21 21.31
N ARG A 314 23.26 -9.91 22.62
CA ARG A 314 22.64 -8.83 23.41
C ARG A 314 23.08 -7.40 23.00
N PRO A 315 22.37 -6.32 23.42
CA PRO A 315 22.58 -4.96 22.92
C PRO A 315 23.74 -4.22 23.60
N ARG A 316 24.34 -3.25 22.90
CA ARG A 316 25.29 -2.24 23.44
C ARG A 316 24.79 -0.79 23.14
N PRO A 317 25.25 0.22 23.91
CA PRO A 317 24.50 1.45 24.19
C PRO A 317 24.72 2.62 23.20
N LYS A 318 23.84 3.62 23.36
CA LYS A 318 23.61 4.84 22.56
C LYS A 318 24.83 5.76 22.38
N TYR A 319 25.00 6.33 21.18
CA TYR A 319 25.76 7.55 20.90
C TYR A 319 24.93 8.53 20.04
N PRO A 320 25.15 9.87 20.14
CA PRO A 320 24.27 10.90 19.56
C PRO A 320 24.54 11.16 18.06
N PRO A 321 23.60 11.80 17.33
CA PRO A 321 23.61 11.83 15.87
C PRO A 321 24.60 12.88 15.32
N LYS A 322 25.37 12.53 14.27
CA LYS A 322 26.07 13.50 13.40
C LYS A 322 25.26 13.73 12.11
N GLN A 323 25.18 14.98 11.68
CA GLN A 323 24.42 15.44 10.50
C GLN A 323 24.96 14.86 9.17
N PRO A 324 24.10 14.61 8.17
CA PRO A 324 24.53 14.09 6.87
C PRO A 324 25.06 15.20 5.94
N GLN A 325 26.22 14.96 5.33
CA GLN A 325 26.71 15.70 4.15
C GLN A 325 26.26 14.98 2.87
N TYR A 326 25.71 15.73 1.90
CA TYR A 326 25.32 15.21 0.58
C TYR A 326 26.47 15.37 -0.43
N VAL A 327 26.75 14.33 -1.21
CA VAL A 327 27.60 14.39 -2.40
C VAL A 327 26.81 13.88 -3.60
N SER A 328 26.77 14.67 -4.69
CA SER A 328 26.08 14.33 -5.94
C SER A 328 26.93 13.41 -6.82
N GLY A 329 26.28 12.48 -7.54
CA GLY A 329 26.91 11.60 -8.53
C GLY A 329 25.98 11.34 -9.72
N THR A 330 26.52 11.41 -10.94
CA THR A 330 25.81 11.31 -12.22
C THR A 330 25.67 9.86 -12.68
N VAL A 331 24.50 9.47 -13.19
CA VAL A 331 24.22 8.12 -13.72
C VAL A 331 24.84 7.94 -15.10
N LYS A 332 25.73 6.94 -15.28
CA LYS A 332 26.13 6.42 -16.60
C LYS A 332 25.32 5.16 -16.91
N GLY A 333 24.77 5.12 -18.14
CA GLY A 333 23.79 4.13 -18.60
C GLY A 333 24.25 2.68 -18.58
N ILE A 334 23.27 1.78 -18.40
CA ILE A 334 23.45 0.33 -18.42
C ILE A 334 22.78 -0.21 -19.67
N GLY A 335 23.54 -0.95 -20.48
CA GLY A 335 23.11 -1.57 -21.73
C GLY A 335 22.10 -2.71 -21.52
N THR A 336 21.25 -2.89 -22.53
CA THR A 336 20.22 -3.92 -22.64
C THR A 336 20.81 -5.29 -23.04
N PRO A 337 20.49 -6.39 -22.35
CA PRO A 337 20.65 -7.73 -22.90
C PRO A 337 19.42 -8.08 -23.76
N ALA A 338 19.66 -8.76 -24.89
CA ALA A 338 18.71 -9.03 -25.97
C ALA A 338 17.51 -9.95 -25.65
N ASN A 339 17.16 -10.21 -24.38
CA ASN A 339 16.06 -11.12 -24.00
C ASN A 339 15.16 -10.64 -22.86
N GLY A 340 15.10 -9.32 -22.59
CA GLY A 340 14.05 -8.71 -21.76
C GLY A 340 13.96 -9.25 -20.32
N THR A 341 15.00 -9.91 -19.82
CA THR A 341 15.07 -10.43 -18.45
C THR A 341 16.02 -9.53 -17.66
N ILE A 342 15.51 -8.84 -16.64
CA ILE A 342 16.31 -8.01 -15.73
C ILE A 342 16.44 -8.77 -14.41
N LEU A 343 17.66 -9.06 -14.01
CA LEU A 343 17.97 -9.51 -12.65
C LEU A 343 18.22 -8.25 -11.81
N VAL A 344 17.32 -7.94 -10.88
CA VAL A 344 17.51 -6.82 -9.94
C VAL A 344 18.11 -7.40 -8.66
N GLY A 345 19.45 -7.46 -8.62
CA GLY A 345 20.19 -7.68 -7.39
C GLY A 345 20.85 -6.37 -6.96
N LEU A 346 20.53 -5.86 -5.77
CA LEU A 346 21.34 -4.81 -5.15
C LEU A 346 22.57 -5.50 -4.55
N GLN A 347 23.72 -5.32 -5.17
CA GLN A 347 24.97 -5.70 -4.52
C GLN A 347 25.27 -4.72 -3.37
N PRO A 348 25.60 -5.20 -2.16
CA PRO A 348 26.11 -4.32 -1.12
C PRO A 348 27.46 -3.74 -1.53
N VAL A 349 27.54 -2.42 -1.63
CA VAL A 349 28.82 -1.71 -1.75
C VAL A 349 29.55 -1.85 -0.41
N LYS A 350 30.70 -2.54 -0.41
CA LYS A 350 31.57 -2.61 0.76
C LYS A 350 32.03 -1.20 1.16
N PRO A 351 32.03 -0.83 2.45
CA PRO A 351 32.69 0.39 2.89
C PRO A 351 34.19 0.27 2.58
N GLN A 352 34.70 1.17 1.74
CA GLN A 352 36.14 1.39 1.60
C GLN A 352 36.58 2.18 2.85
N VAL A 353 37.27 1.50 3.78
CA VAL A 353 37.96 2.16 4.89
C VAL A 353 39.21 2.81 4.33
N SER A 354 39.24 4.14 4.29
CA SER A 354 40.47 4.90 4.07
C SER A 354 41.29 4.88 5.37
N PRO A 355 42.60 4.58 5.35
CA PRO A 355 43.42 4.73 6.54
C PRO A 355 43.56 6.22 6.88
N GLY A 356 43.15 6.61 8.10
CA GLY A 356 43.44 7.92 8.66
C GLY A 356 44.93 8.07 8.98
N PRO A 357 45.44 9.30 9.13
CA PRO A 357 46.88 9.57 9.19
C PRO A 357 47.51 9.03 10.49
N GLU A 358 48.71 8.45 10.34
CA GLU A 358 49.57 7.99 11.43
C GLU A 358 49.99 9.16 12.34
N ILE A 359 49.89 8.96 13.65
CA ILE A 359 50.46 9.84 14.68
C ILE A 359 51.75 9.17 15.18
N PRO A 360 52.92 9.84 15.17
CA PRO A 360 54.19 9.24 15.55
C PRO A 360 54.35 9.12 17.08
N PRO A 361 55.19 8.17 17.56
CA PRO A 361 55.31 7.86 18.98
C PRO A 361 56.40 8.72 19.64
N GLU A 362 56.09 9.37 20.75
CA GLU A 362 57.12 9.79 21.72
C GLU A 362 56.68 9.56 23.16
N MET A 363 57.72 9.26 23.95
CA MET A 363 57.76 8.66 25.27
C MET A 363 57.14 9.53 26.38
N VAL A 364 56.66 8.89 27.46
CA VAL A 364 57.29 8.94 28.81
C VAL A 364 56.49 8.06 29.78
N ALA A 365 57.22 7.24 30.51
CA ALA A 365 56.79 6.34 31.57
C ALA A 365 56.41 7.09 32.87
N ILE A 366 55.68 6.43 33.79
CA ILE A 366 56.10 6.11 35.17
C ILE A 366 54.88 5.65 36.01
N GLN A 367 54.96 4.38 36.42
CA GLN A 367 54.65 3.73 37.72
C GLN A 367 53.42 4.14 38.57
N GLY A 368 52.74 3.11 39.09
CA GLY A 368 51.98 3.17 40.36
C GLY A 368 50.87 2.12 40.51
N GLU A 369 51.22 0.91 40.94
CA GLU A 369 50.31 -0.13 41.51
C GLU A 369 49.65 0.33 42.85
N PRO A 370 48.87 -0.51 43.59
CA PRO A 370 47.59 -1.18 43.28
C PRO A 370 46.59 -1.06 44.50
N ASN A 371 45.58 -1.94 44.58
CA ASN A 371 44.72 -2.27 45.76
C ASN A 371 43.45 -1.40 45.95
N ASN A 372 42.27 -1.87 46.35
CA ASN A 372 41.91 -3.06 47.15
C ASN A 372 40.39 -3.39 47.03
N ALA A 373 40.08 -4.68 47.16
CA ALA A 373 39.00 -5.29 47.95
C ALA A 373 37.50 -4.89 47.80
N ALA A 374 36.70 -5.88 47.35
CA ALA A 374 35.35 -6.16 47.87
C ALA A 374 35.46 -6.71 49.33
N PRO A 375 34.41 -6.80 50.20
CA PRO A 375 33.19 -7.59 49.90
C PRO A 375 31.87 -7.23 50.64
N ASN A 376 30.82 -7.98 50.28
CA ASN A 376 29.68 -8.47 51.08
C ASN A 376 28.60 -7.54 51.64
N GLY A 377 27.35 -8.02 51.53
CA GLY A 377 26.21 -7.61 52.38
C GLY A 377 24.86 -8.03 51.81
N ASN A 378 24.31 -9.14 52.33
CA ASN A 378 22.99 -9.71 52.03
C ASN A 378 21.83 -8.93 52.68
N GLU A 379 20.64 -9.19 52.14
CA GLU A 379 19.32 -9.35 52.79
C GLU A 379 18.85 -8.29 53.82
N GLU A 380 17.79 -7.57 53.44
CA GLU A 380 16.45 -7.68 54.05
C GLU A 380 15.36 -7.37 53.02
#